data_AF-A0A921HXM9-F1
#
_entry.id   AF-A0A921HXM9-F1
#
_cell.length_a   1.000
_cell.length_b   1.000
_cell.length_c   1.000
_cell.angle_alpha   90.00
_cell.angle_beta   90.00
_cell.angle_gamma   90.00
#
_symmetry.space_group_name_H-M   'P 1'
#
loop_
_entity.id
_entity.type
_entity.pdbx_description
1 polymer ?
#
loop_
_entity_poly.entity_id
_entity_poly.type
_entity_poly.pdbx_seq_one_letter_code
_entity_poly.pdbx_strand_id
1 'polypeptide(L)' 'MTDEQRIRQRMIYVRHYFPGVNLDTVTDEEFAMLSEEALWLHEQMQAIHLNQELMKAGLHK' A
#
# COMPACT_ATOMS: atom_id res chain seq x y z
N MET A 1 -9.35 3.71 13.78
CA MET A 1 -9.40 2.83 12.60
C MET A 1 -10.00 1.51 13.05
N THR A 2 -11.13 1.12 12.48
CA THR A 2 -11.77 -0.18 12.78
C THR A 2 -11.12 -1.30 11.94
N ASP A 3 -11.31 -2.56 12.33
CA ASP A 3 -10.80 -3.70 11.56
C ASP A 3 -11.35 -3.72 10.13
N GLU A 4 -12.63 -3.37 9.96
CA GLU A 4 -13.26 -3.28 8.64
C GLU A 4 -12.64 -2.18 7.76
N GLN A 5 -12.29 -1.03 8.35
CA GLN A 5 -11.56 0.02 7.65
C GLN A 5 -10.17 -0.45 7.23
N ARG A 6 -9.47 -1.18 8.11
CA ARG A 6 -8.14 -1.74 7.83
C ARG A 6 -8.20 -2.75 6.68
N ILE A 7 -9.14 -3.70 6.71
CA ILE A 7 -9.31 -4.70 5.65
C ILE A 7 -9.63 -4.02 4.31
N ARG A 8 -10.55 -3.05 4.31
CA ARG A 8 -10.88 -2.28 3.10
C ARG A 8 -9.66 -1.57 2.53
N GLN A 9 -8.83 -0.96 3.36
CA GLN A 9 -7.58 -0.32 2.92
C GLN A 9 -6.62 -1.34 2.31
N ARG A 10 -6.43 -2.49 2.96
CA ARG A 10 -5.60 -3.58 2.44
C ARG A 10 -6.08 -4.07 1.06
N MET A 11 -7.38 -4.25 0.88
CA MET A 11 -7.95 -4.60 -0.44
C MET A 11 -7.67 -3.52 -1.51
N ILE A 12 -7.73 -2.24 -1.14
CA ILE A 12 -7.41 -1.13 -2.06
C ILE A 12 -5.93 -1.19 -2.48
N TYR A 13 -5.01 -1.42 -1.54
CA TYR A 13 -3.60 -1.54 -1.87
C TYR A 13 -3.32 -2.74 -2.76
N VAL A 14 -3.88 -3.93 -2.48
CA VAL A 14 -3.70 -5.09 -3.36
C VAL A 14 -4.20 -4.79 -4.78
N ARG A 15 -5.38 -4.16 -4.93
CA ARG A 15 -5.89 -3.78 -6.26
C ARG A 15 -5.00 -2.76 -6.99
N HIS A 16 -4.34 -1.87 -6.25
CA HIS A 16 -3.50 -0.83 -6.83
C HIS A 16 -2.13 -1.35 -7.26
N TYR A 17 -1.47 -2.12 -6.39
CA TYR A 17 -0.10 -2.61 -6.63
C TYR A 17 -0.06 -3.94 -7.39
N PHE A 18 -1.13 -4.75 -7.30
CA PHE A 18 -1.23 -6.07 -7.94
C PHE A 18 -2.54 -6.20 -8.74
N PRO A 19 -2.75 -5.41 -9.81
CA PRO A 19 -4.02 -5.36 -10.54
C PRO A 19 -4.42 -6.69 -11.22
N GLY A 20 -3.50 -7.64 -11.37
CA GLY A 20 -3.76 -8.98 -11.91
C GLY A 20 -4.31 -9.99 -10.88
N VAL A 21 -4.33 -9.64 -9.59
CA VAL A 21 -4.85 -10.51 -8.53
C VAL A 21 -6.37 -10.43 -8.50
N ASN A 22 -7.04 -11.57 -8.64
CA ASN A 22 -8.47 -11.66 -8.42
C ASN A 22 -8.77 -11.90 -6.94
N LEU A 23 -9.26 -10.87 -6.25
CA LEU A 23 -9.60 -10.93 -4.82
C LEU A 23 -10.79 -11.84 -4.50
N ASP A 24 -11.58 -12.25 -5.49
CA ASP A 24 -12.70 -13.18 -5.28
C ASP A 24 -12.23 -14.64 -5.22
N THR A 25 -10.99 -14.91 -5.65
CA THR A 25 -10.43 -16.27 -5.73
C THR A 25 -9.15 -16.47 -4.91
N VAL A 26 -8.58 -15.38 -4.39
CA VAL A 26 -7.37 -15.43 -3.56
C VAL A 26 -7.67 -16.13 -2.23
N THR A 27 -6.75 -16.96 -1.76
CA THR A 27 -6.85 -17.56 -0.43
C THR A 27 -6.53 -16.53 0.66
N ASP A 28 -6.94 -16.81 1.90
CA ASP A 28 -6.63 -15.94 3.04
C ASP A 28 -5.11 -15.78 3.26
N GLU A 29 -4.33 -16.84 3.02
CA GLU A 29 -2.87 -16.84 3.17
C GLU A 29 -2.21 -15.97 2.09
N GLU A 30 -2.61 -16.15 0.82
CA GLU A 30 -2.13 -15.30 -0.27
C GLU A 30 -2.55 -13.84 -0.06
N PHE A 31 -3.78 -13.59 0.39
CA PHE A 31 -4.23 -12.24 0.71
C PHE A 31 -3.39 -11.61 1.81
N ALA A 32 -3.11 -12.36 2.89
CA ALA A 32 -2.27 -11.86 3.98
C ALA A 32 -0.89 -11.43 3.46
N MET A 33 -0.21 -12.28 2.68
CA MET A 33 1.09 -11.98 2.10
C MET A 33 1.05 -10.78 1.14
N LEU A 34 0.14 -10.80 0.17
CA LEU A 34 0.00 -9.73 -0.84
C LEU A 34 -0.36 -8.39 -0.20
N SER A 35 -1.20 -8.41 0.83
CA SER A 35 -1.63 -7.19 1.50
C SER A 35 -0.51 -6.52 2.30
N GLU A 36 0.44 -7.30 2.83
CA GLU A 36 1.64 -6.77 3.49
C GLU A 36 2.63 -6.21 2.48
N GLU A 37 2.87 -6.91 1.38
CA GLU A 37 3.73 -6.40 0.31
C GLU A 37 3.17 -5.11 -0.32
N ALA A 38 1.85 -5.07 -0.55
CA ALA A 38 1.18 -3.88 -1.08
C ALA A 38 1.27 -2.69 -0.11
N LEU A 39 1.17 -2.92 1.21
CA LEU A 39 1.38 -1.86 2.20
C LEU A 39 2.82 -1.37 2.17
N TRP A 40 3.80 -2.26 2.14
CA TRP A 40 5.20 -1.88 2.09
C TRP A 40 5.51 -1.03 0.85
N LEU A 41 5.03 -1.42 -0.33
CA LEU A 41 5.16 -0.63 -1.55
C LEU A 41 4.51 0.75 -1.42
N HIS A 42 3.36 0.84 -0.76
CA HIS A 42 2.70 2.10 -0.50
C HIS A 42 3.52 3.04 0.39
N GLU A 43 4.09 2.51 1.48
CA GLU A 43 4.93 3.26 2.39
C GLU A 43 6.21 3.75 1.70
N GLN A 44 6.83 2.92 0.85
CA GLN A 44 7.98 3.34 0.05
C GLN A 44 7.61 4.51 -0.89
N MET A 45 6.48 4.43 -1.59
CA MET A 45 6.04 5.48 -2.50
C MET A 45 5.73 6.79 -1.74
N GLN A 46 5.12 6.72 -0.56
CA GLN A 46 4.89 7.90 0.28
C GLN A 46 6.20 8.52 0.78
N ALA A 47 7.19 7.69 1.17
CA ALA A 47 8.50 8.18 1.58
C ALA A 47 9.24 8.88 0.44
N ILE A 48 9.20 8.30 -0.77
CA ILE A 48 9.77 8.91 -1.97
C ILE A 48 9.08 10.25 -2.27
N HIS A 49 7.75 10.28 -2.24
CA HIS A 49 6.98 11.50 -2.49
C HIS A 49 7.31 12.59 -1.47
N LEU A 50 7.36 12.26 -0.18
CA LEU A 50 7.72 13.21 0.87
C LEU A 50 9.13 13.77 0.66
N ASN A 51 10.10 12.92 0.32
CA ASN A 51 11.47 13.38 0.04
C ASN A 51 11.51 14.33 -1.15
N GLN A 52 10.72 14.06 -2.21
CA GLN A 52 10.61 14.97 -3.36
C GLN A 52 10.00 16.32 -2.96
N GLU A 53 8.96 16.33 -2.13
CA GLU A 53 8.34 17.57 -1.65
C GLU A 53 9.29 18.37 -0.74
N LEU A 54 10.05 17.71 0.12
CA LEU A 54 11.08 18.36 0.96
C LEU A 54 12.21 18.96 0.11
N MET A 55 12.63 18.28 -0.96
CA MET A 55 13.59 18.82 -1.92
C MET A 55 13.03 20.08 -2.61
N LYS A 56 11.77 20.05 -3.07
CA LYS A 56 11.11 21.22 -3.68
C LYS A 56 10.98 22.39 -2.72
N ALA A 57 10.71 22.11 -1.44
CA ALA A 57 10.57 23.13 -0.40
C ALA A 57 11.91 23.72 0.07
N GLY A 58 13.05 23.19 -0.39
CA GLY A 58 14.38 23.61 0.08
C GLY A 58 14.65 23.27 1.55
N LEU A 59 13.90 22.31 2.12
CA LEU A 59 13.95 21.92 3.54
C LEU A 59 14.81 20.68 3.78
N HIS A 60 15.73 20.36 2.88
CA HIS A 60 16.66 19.25 3.08
C HIS A 60 17.65 19.62 4.21
N LYS A 61 17.79 18.77 5.23
CA LYS A 61 18.87 18.88 6.22
C LYS A 61 20.21 18.52 5.61
#